data_AF-A0A4Y2SSE7-F1
#
_entry.id   AF-A0A4Y2SSE7-F1
#
_cell.length_a   1.000
_cell.length_b   1.000
_cell.length_c   1.000
_cell.angle_alpha   90.00
_cell.angle_beta   90.00
_cell.angle_gamma   90.00
#
_symmetry.space_group_name_H-M   'P 1'
#
loop_
_entity.id
_entity.type
_entity.pdbx_description
1 polymer ?
#
loop_
_entity_poly.entity_id
_entity_poly.type
_entity_poly.pdbx_seq_one_letter_code
_entity_poly.pdbx_strand_id
1 'polypeptide(L)'
;MYEKTPSGFMACRRGYLRAGLGSGSSFYDTEARCPPNEKEVECINFCNTCEVDSVCLDMCIPGCDCQHGFLRNKLGKCVPRHQCQTLHAEQ
;
A
#
# COMPACT_ATOMS: atom_id res chain seq x y z
N MET A 1 -20.25 -0.68 26.06
CA MET A 1 -19.75 -0.04 27.29
C MET A 1 -18.36 0.49 27.02
N TYR A 2 -18.28 1.74 26.59
CA TYR A 2 -17.02 2.48 26.39
C TYR A 2 -16.69 3.16 27.71
N GLU A 3 -15.54 2.85 28.30
CA GLU A 3 -15.11 3.50 29.53
C GLU A 3 -14.36 4.79 29.15
N LYS A 4 -14.96 5.94 29.48
CA LYS A 4 -14.32 7.25 29.29
C LYS A 4 -13.20 7.38 30.32
N THR A 5 -11.96 7.51 29.85
CA THR A 5 -10.85 7.93 30.69
C THR A 5 -10.93 9.44 30.95
N PRO A 6 -10.51 9.95 32.13
CA PRO A 6 -10.60 11.39 32.47
C PRO A 6 -9.75 12.31 31.58
N SER A 7 -8.87 11.74 30.76
CA SER A 7 -7.96 12.45 29.87
C SER A 7 -8.41 12.47 28.40
N GLY A 8 -9.58 11.92 28.08
CA GLY A 8 -10.16 12.00 26.73
C GLY A 8 -9.49 11.13 25.66
N PHE A 9 -8.57 10.23 26.04
CA PHE A 9 -7.94 9.31 25.10
C PHE A 9 -8.66 7.96 25.11
N MET A 10 -9.20 7.56 23.95
CA MET A 10 -9.64 6.19 23.71
C MET A 10 -8.41 5.28 23.67
N ALA A 11 -8.29 4.38 24.64
CA ALA A 11 -7.27 3.34 24.62
C ALA A 11 -7.59 2.32 23.52
N CYS A 12 -6.66 2.07 22.61
CA CYS A 12 -6.78 1.00 21.63
C CYS A 12 -6.52 -0.37 22.29
N ARG A 13 -7.30 -1.40 21.94
CA ARG A 13 -7.03 -2.77 22.43
C ARG A 13 -5.75 -3.31 21.80
N ARG A 14 -4.74 -3.52 22.65
CA ARG A 14 -3.49 -4.27 22.46
C ARG A 14 -2.66 -3.93 21.22
N GLY A 15 -1.61 -3.12 21.43
CA GLY A 15 -0.28 -3.61 21.03
C GLY A 15 0.74 -2.65 20.41
N TYR A 16 0.40 -1.47 19.90
CA TYR A 16 1.39 -0.67 19.16
C TYR A 16 1.36 0.80 19.56
N LEU A 17 2.44 1.26 20.20
CA LEU A 17 2.75 2.67 20.42
C LEU A 17 3.80 3.08 19.38
N ARG A 18 3.49 4.07 18.54
CA ARG A 18 4.55 4.82 17.84
C ARG A 18 4.72 6.15 18.57
N ALA A 19 5.91 6.33 19.16
CA ALA A 19 6.33 7.61 19.72
C ALA A 19 6.36 8.68 18.60
N GLY A 20 5.98 9.91 18.95
CA GLY A 20 5.88 11.08 18.05
C GLY A 20 7.21 11.45 17.37
N LEU A 21 7.32 12.51 16.56
CA LEU A 21 6.69 13.82 16.59
C LEU A 21 6.80 14.41 15.16
N GLY A 22 5.72 14.98 14.62
CA GLY A 22 5.77 15.63 13.31
C GLY A 22 4.55 16.52 13.10
N SER A 23 4.73 17.82 13.24
CA SER A 23 3.78 18.86 12.88
C SER A 23 3.73 19.02 11.36
N GLY A 24 2.69 18.50 10.73
CA GLY A 24 2.43 18.67 9.31
C GLY A 24 1.03 18.18 8.96
N SER A 25 0.15 19.11 8.64
CA SER A 25 -1.25 18.89 8.24
C SER A 25 -1.38 17.87 7.12
N SER A 26 -2.34 16.94 7.27
CA SER A 26 -3.21 16.38 6.22
C SER A 26 -3.56 14.93 6.60
N PHE A 27 -4.77 14.75 7.14
CA PHE A 27 -5.53 13.50 7.16
C PHE A 27 -4.76 12.24 7.61
N TYR A 28 -4.92 11.87 8.89
CA TYR A 28 -4.68 10.49 9.31
C TYR A 28 -5.65 9.60 8.51
N ASP A 29 -5.13 9.00 7.45
CA ASP A 29 -5.77 7.87 6.77
C ASP A 29 -5.87 6.75 7.82
N THR A 30 -6.97 6.79 8.57
CA THR A 30 -7.29 5.87 9.65
C THR A 30 -7.86 4.56 9.12
N GLU A 31 -7.82 4.39 7.79
CA GLU A 31 -8.04 3.15 7.09
C GLU A 31 -6.83 2.93 6.19
N ALA A 32 -5.72 2.41 6.73
CA ALA A 32 -4.59 1.93 5.92
C ALA A 32 -5.01 0.68 5.13
N ARG A 33 -5.93 0.89 4.20
CA ARG A 33 -6.33 0.02 3.11
C ARG A 33 -5.34 0.37 2.02
N CYS A 34 -4.82 -0.64 1.34
CA CYS A 34 -3.77 -0.49 0.35
C CYS A 34 -3.89 0.77 -0.53
N PRO A 35 -2.76 1.32 -1.04
CA PRO A 35 -2.78 2.48 -1.91
C PRO A 35 -3.77 2.33 -3.09
N PRO A 36 -4.17 3.44 -3.74
CA PRO A 36 -5.08 3.35 -4.88
C PRO A 36 -4.65 2.31 -5.92
N ASN A 37 -5.60 1.52 -6.39
CA ASN A 37 -5.41 0.39 -7.31
C ASN A 37 -4.64 -0.81 -6.74
N GLU A 38 -4.49 -0.89 -5.42
CA GLU A 38 -3.96 -2.05 -4.71
C GLU A 38 -5.06 -2.70 -3.87
N LYS A 39 -4.88 -3.98 -3.53
CA LYS A 39 -5.74 -4.74 -2.61
C LYS A 39 -4.88 -5.59 -1.69
N GLU A 40 -5.43 -5.87 -0.52
CA GLU A 40 -4.80 -6.82 0.40
C GLU A 40 -4.87 -8.23 -0.19
N VAL A 41 -3.74 -8.93 -0.16
CA VAL A 41 -3.59 -10.32 -0.60
C VAL A 41 -2.75 -11.09 0.41
N GLU A 42 -2.99 -12.40 0.50
CA GLU A 42 -2.19 -13.28 1.35
C GLU A 42 -0.80 -13.57 0.76
N CYS A 43 -0.67 -13.49 -0.57
CA CYS A 43 0.59 -13.61 -1.29
C CYS A 43 0.68 -12.52 -2.35
N ILE A 44 1.64 -11.59 -2.20
CA ILE A 44 1.95 -10.57 -3.22
C ILE A 44 2.60 -11.24 -4.44
N ASN A 45 2.15 -10.88 -5.64
CA ASN A 45 2.82 -11.29 -6.88
C ASN A 45 3.91 -10.28 -7.27
N PHE A 46 5.17 -10.60 -6.97
CA PHE A 46 6.32 -9.76 -7.31
C PHE A 46 6.58 -9.64 -8.82
N CYS A 47 5.99 -10.50 -9.64
CA CYS A 47 6.06 -10.43 -11.10
C CYS A 47 4.97 -9.55 -11.71
N ASN A 48 4.08 -8.97 -10.89
CA ASN A 48 2.97 -8.11 -11.32
C ASN A 48 3.44 -6.67 -11.61
N THR A 49 4.50 -6.52 -12.41
CA THR A 49 5.15 -5.25 -12.73
C THR A 49 4.98 -4.89 -14.21
N CYS A 50 5.24 -3.62 -14.56
CA CYS A 50 5.28 -3.19 -15.96
C CYS A 50 6.48 -3.77 -16.74
N GLU A 51 7.49 -4.33 -16.07
CA GLU A 51 8.76 -4.75 -16.67
C GLU A 51 8.72 -6.22 -17.07
N VAL A 52 8.65 -6.48 -18.38
CA VAL A 52 8.49 -7.83 -18.96
C VAL A 52 9.71 -8.73 -18.70
N ASP A 53 10.91 -8.14 -18.55
CA ASP A 53 12.17 -8.87 -18.32
C ASP A 53 12.68 -8.74 -16.87
N SER A 54 11.83 -8.30 -15.94
CA SER A 54 12.25 -8.15 -14.54
C SER A 54 12.41 -9.51 -13.85
N VAL A 55 13.53 -9.70 -13.16
CA VAL A 55 13.69 -10.83 -12.23
C VAL A 55 12.73 -10.60 -11.06
N CYS A 56 11.73 -11.46 -10.92
CA CYS A 56 10.80 -11.41 -9.81
C CYS A 56 11.12 -12.44 -8.73
N LEU A 57 10.75 -12.12 -7.50
CA LEU A 57 10.92 -13.01 -6.34
C LEU A 57 9.77 -14.00 -6.26
N ASP A 58 10.09 -15.30 -6.22
CA ASP A 58 9.10 -16.36 -5.94
C ASP A 58 8.95 -16.54 -4.44
N MET A 59 8.23 -15.60 -3.81
CA MET A 59 7.98 -15.59 -2.38
C MET A 59 6.52 -15.20 -2.09
N CYS A 60 5.89 -15.87 -1.13
CA CYS A 60 4.55 -15.49 -0.66
C CYS A 60 4.67 -14.69 0.64
N ILE A 61 4.40 -13.39 0.55
CA ILE A 61 4.27 -12.49 1.71
C ILE A 61 2.89 -11.81 1.65
N PRO A 62 2.14 -11.76 2.77
CA PRO A 62 0.90 -10.99 2.85
C PRO A 62 1.15 -9.47 2.76
N GLY A 63 0.29 -8.75 2.04
CA GLY A 63 0.33 -7.30 1.96
C GLY A 63 -0.47 -6.75 0.78
N CYS A 64 -0.01 -5.62 0.22
CA CYS A 64 -0.72 -4.91 -0.85
C CYS A 64 -0.17 -5.25 -2.23
N ASP A 65 -1.03 -5.74 -3.11
CA ASP A 65 -0.70 -6.05 -4.50
C ASP A 65 -1.65 -5.32 -5.46
N CYS A 66 -1.17 -5.06 -6.68
CA CYS A 66 -1.98 -4.40 -7.71
C CYS A 66 -3.24 -5.21 -7.99
N GLN A 67 -4.36 -4.51 -8.07
CA GLN A 67 -5.64 -5.10 -8.46
C GLN A 67 -5.55 -5.65 -9.89
N HIS A 68 -6.50 -6.54 -10.23
CA HIS A 68 -6.57 -7.10 -11.57
C HIS A 68 -6.69 -5.98 -12.62
N GLY A 69 -5.89 -6.06 -13.69
CA GLY A 69 -5.83 -5.02 -14.74
C GLY A 69 -4.81 -3.90 -14.49
N PHE A 70 -4.17 -3.88 -13.31
CA PHE A 70 -3.10 -2.95 -12.96
C PHE A 70 -1.75 -3.67 -12.86
N LEU A 71 -0.66 -2.92 -13.05
CA LEU A 71 0.73 -3.38 -12.92
C LEU A 71 1.54 -2.34 -12.17
N ARG A 72 2.52 -2.78 -11.39
CA ARG A 72 3.41 -1.89 -10.64
C ARG A 72 4.46 -1.29 -11.57
N ASN A 73 4.51 0.04 -11.65
CA ASN A 73 5.53 0.76 -12.41
C ASN A 73 6.84 0.95 -11.62
N LYS A 74 7.86 1.53 -12.26
CA LYS A 74 9.16 1.86 -11.65
C LYS A 74 9.09 2.82 -10.45
N LEU A 75 8.01 3.58 -10.33
CA LEU A 75 7.75 4.48 -9.21
C LEU A 75 7.05 3.78 -8.04
N GLY A 76 6.84 2.46 -8.13
CA GLY A 76 6.16 1.66 -7.11
C GLY A 76 4.65 1.81 -7.11
N LYS A 77 4.03 2.43 -8.11
CA LYS A 77 2.57 2.66 -8.19
C LYS A 77 1.89 1.68 -9.12
N CYS A 78 0.72 1.18 -8.74
CA CYS A 78 -0.13 0.37 -9.60
C CYS A 78 -0.87 1.24 -10.61
N VAL A 79 -0.50 1.10 -11.88
CA VAL A 79 -1.08 1.81 -13.02
C VAL A 79 -1.83 0.85 -13.94
N PRO A 80 -2.85 1.29 -14.68
CA PRO A 80 -3.51 0.46 -15.67
C PRO A 80 -2.51 -0.15 -16.66
N ARG A 81 -2.70 -1.42 -17.03
CA ARG A 81 -1.79 -2.16 -17.94
C ARG A 81 -1.43 -1.42 -19.23
N HIS A 82 -2.37 -0.69 -19.82
CA HIS A 82 -2.13 0.10 -21.04
C HIS A 82 -1.10 1.24 -20.84
N GLN A 83 -0.96 1.76 -19.62
CA GLN A 83 0.03 2.79 -19.30
C GLN A 83 1.46 2.24 -19.21
N CYS A 84 1.63 0.93 -19.02
CA CYS A 84 2.96 0.31 -19.08
C CYS A 84 3.52 0.32 -20.52
N GLN A 85 2.66 0.27 -21.54
CA GLN A 85 3.07 0.26 -22.95
C GLN A 85 3.57 1.64 -23.40
N THR A 86 3.10 2.72 -22.77
CA THR A 86 3.52 4.10 -23.04
C THR A 86 4.85 4.50 -22.38
N LEU A 87 5.41 3.70 -21.46
CA LEU A 87 6.71 3.98 -20.84
C LEU A 87 7.90 3.76 -21.79
N HIS A 88 7.67 3.23 -22.99
CA HIS A 88 8.65 3.15 -24.07
C HIS A 88 8.55 4.32 -25.08
N ALA A 89 7.66 5.29 -24.87
CA ALA A 89 7.37 6.34 -25.86
C ALA A 89 8.00 7.71 -25.55
N GLU A 90 8.81 7.86 -24.50
CA GLU A 90 9.59 9.08 -24.26
C GLU A 90 11.07 8.72 -24.06
N GLN A 91 11.78 8.63 -25.19
CA GLN A 91 13.23 8.77 -25.34
C GLN A 91 13.50 10.00 -26.20
#